data_AF-A0A1M4E334-F1
#
_entry.id   AF-A0A1M4E334-F1
#
_cell.length_a   1.000
_cell.length_b   1.000
_cell.length_c   1.000
_cell.angle_alpha   90.00
_cell.angle_beta   90.00
_cell.angle_gamma   90.00
#
_symmetry.space_group_name_H-M   'P 1'
#
loop_
_entity.id
_entity.type
_entity.pdbx_description
1 polymer ?
#
loop_
_entity_poly.entity_id
_entity_poly.type
_entity_poly.pdbx_seq_one_letter_code
_entity_poly.pdbx_strand_id
1 'polypeptide(L)' 'MTFDPEGLTWAQRDGDACVVCHKRWPRPRVRVGRLPDDAPVLACADCAEALLPAPMATVVAFPSR' A
#
# COMPACT_ATOMS: atom_id res chain seq x y z
N MET A 1 2.12 -9.07 -1.83
CA MET A 1 3.47 -8.96 -1.25
C MET A 1 3.38 -9.16 0.26
N THR A 2 4.27 -9.94 0.86
CA THR A 2 4.37 -10.10 2.32
C THR A 2 5.55 -9.28 2.82
N PHE A 3 5.36 -8.52 3.89
CA PHE A 3 6.42 -7.71 4.52
C PHE A 3 6.93 -8.41 5.76
N ASP A 4 8.24 -8.31 6.00
CA ASP A 4 8.86 -8.75 7.24
C ASP A 4 8.56 -7.75 8.36
N PRO A 5 7.93 -8.17 9.47
CA PRO A 5 7.65 -7.27 10.58
C PRO A 5 8.92 -6.79 11.30
N GLU A 6 10.04 -7.53 11.31
CA GLU A 6 11.22 -7.17 12.13
C GLU A 6 11.79 -5.78 11.78
N GLY A 7 11.69 -5.36 10.52
CA GLY A 7 12.13 -4.04 10.07
C GLY A 7 11.13 -2.90 10.32
N LEU A 8 9.93 -3.18 10.84
CA LEU A 8 8.84 -2.20 10.97
C LEU A 8 8.67 -1.70 12.40
N THR A 9 8.48 -0.39 12.52
CA THR A 9 8.05 0.24 13.78
C THR A 9 6.61 -0.12 14.12
N TRP A 10 6.23 -0.02 15.40
CA TRP A 10 4.85 -0.24 15.85
C TRP A 10 3.82 0.57 15.05
N ALA A 11 4.12 1.85 14.79
CA ALA A 11 3.22 2.71 14.01
C ALA A 11 3.02 2.22 12.56
N GLN A 12 4.02 1.56 11.95
CA GLN A 12 3.87 1.00 10.60
C GLN A 12 3.07 -0.30 10.63
N ARG A 13 3.27 -1.14 11.65
CA ARG A 13 2.52 -2.38 11.85
C ARG A 13 1.03 -2.11 12.10
N ASP A 14 0.71 -1.05 12.82
CA ASP A 14 -0.68 -0.62 13.10
C ASP A 14 -1.32 0.18 11.93
N GLY A 15 -0.57 0.46 10.85
CA GLY A 15 -1.05 1.26 9.72
C GLY A 15 -1.22 2.76 10.04
N ASP A 16 -0.58 3.24 11.10
CA ASP A 16 -0.51 4.67 11.46
C ASP A 16 0.62 5.42 10.74
N ALA A 17 1.61 4.71 10.21
CA ALA A 17 2.76 5.26 9.51
C ALA A 17 3.02 4.54 8.18
N CYS A 18 3.48 5.28 7.18
CA CYS A 18 3.80 4.72 5.87
C CYS A 18 4.93 3.68 6.02
N VAL A 19 4.74 2.49 5.46
CA VAL A 19 5.76 1.43 5.50
C VAL A 19 7.10 1.82 4.86
N VAL A 20 7.11 2.82 3.96
CA VAL A 20 8.32 3.26 3.24
C VAL A 20 8.98 4.47 3.90
N CYS A 21 8.22 5.56 4.08
CA CYS A 21 8.76 6.86 4.49
C CYS A 21 8.43 7.24 5.94
N HIS A 22 7.76 6.37 6.69
CA HIS A 22 7.43 6.54 8.11
C HIS A 22 6.50 7.73 8.43
N LYS A 23 6.03 8.47 7.41
CA LYS A 23 5.12 9.60 7.62
C LYS A 23 3.81 9.13 8.25
N ARG A 24 3.34 9.88 9.25
CA ARG A 24 2.11 9.60 10.00
C ARG A 24 0.92 10.45 9.56
N TRP A 25 1.18 11.62 8.96
CA TRP A 25 0.15 12.53 8.50
C TRP A 25 0.44 13.01 7.06
N PRO A 26 -0.55 13.02 6.15
CA PRO A 26 -1.86 12.37 6.27
C PRO A 26 -1.72 10.86 6.54
N ARG A 27 -2.66 10.29 7.31
CA ARG A 27 -2.61 8.88 7.70
C ARG A 27 -2.58 7.99 6.44
N PRO A 28 -1.67 7.00 6.34
CA PRO A 28 -1.63 6.05 5.23
C PRO A 28 -2.95 5.31 5.06
N ARG A 29 -3.36 5.09 3.80
CA ARG A 29 -4.63 4.39 3.48
C ARG A 29 -4.50 3.38 2.35
N VAL A 30 -3.37 3.34 1.65
CA VAL A 30 -3.20 2.47 0.48
C VAL A 30 -2.57 1.16 0.92
N ARG A 31 -3.29 0.04 0.74
CA ARG A 31 -2.76 -1.28 1.07
C ARG A 31 -1.74 -1.71 0.02
N VAL A 32 -0.52 -1.96 0.44
CA VAL A 32 0.59 -2.40 -0.44
C VAL A 32 1.00 -3.86 -0.18
N GLY A 33 0.55 -4.44 0.93
CA GLY A 33 0.82 -5.83 1.24
C GLY A 33 0.13 -6.31 2.52
N ARG A 34 0.73 -7.34 3.11
CA ARG A 34 0.31 -7.92 4.38
C ARG A 34 1.52 -8.35 5.21
N LEU A 35 1.34 -8.44 6.51
CA LEU A 35 2.25 -9.09 7.45
C LEU A 35 2.00 -10.61 7.50
N PRO A 36 2.87 -11.40 8.16
CA PRO A 36 2.71 -12.85 8.28
C PRO A 36 1.44 -13.30 9.02
N ASP A 37 0.89 -12.43 9.86
CA ASP A 37 -0.38 -12.58 10.58
C ASP A 37 -1.61 -12.08 9.78
N ASP A 38 -1.43 -11.79 8.49
CA ASP A 38 -2.41 -11.21 7.57
C ASP A 38 -2.79 -9.74 7.83
N ALA A 39 -2.17 -9.09 8.82
CA ALA A 39 -2.42 -7.67 9.07
C ALA A 39 -2.06 -6.81 7.84
N PRO A 40 -2.87 -5.80 7.48
CA PRO A 40 -2.64 -4.99 6.30
C PRO A 40 -1.43 -4.06 6.48
N VAL A 41 -0.58 -3.99 5.45
CA VAL A 41 0.53 -3.02 5.40
C VAL A 41 0.11 -1.84 4.56
N LEU A 42 0.17 -0.63 5.13
CA LEU A 42 -0.30 0.60 4.51
C LEU A 42 0.85 1.52 4.08
N ALA A 43 0.69 2.14 2.92
CA ALA A 43 1.55 3.20 2.41
C ALA A 43 0.74 4.48 2.15
N CYS A 44 1.47 5.59 2.09
CA CYS A 44 0.91 6.83 1.58
C CYS A 44 0.80 6.82 0.05
N ALA A 45 0.03 7.74 -0.53
CA ALA A 45 -0.22 7.79 -1.98
C ALA A 45 1.07 7.75 -2.82
N ASP A 46 2.02 8.67 -2.58
CA ASP A 46 3.30 8.70 -3.30
C ASP A 46 4.07 7.38 -3.21
N CYS A 47 4.25 6.83 -2.01
CA CYS A 47 5.02 5.61 -1.84
C CYS A 47 4.26 4.39 -2.40
N ALA A 48 2.93 4.42 -2.42
CA ALA A 48 2.13 3.36 -2.98
C ALA A 48 2.25 3.30 -4.50
N GLU A 49 2.35 4.44 -5.17
CA GLU A 49 2.56 4.51 -6.62
C GLU A 49 3.88 3.85 -7.05
N ALA A 50 4.93 3.98 -6.23
CA ALA A 50 6.21 3.31 -6.48
C ALA A 50 6.18 1.79 -6.19
N LEU A 51 5.26 1.32 -5.34
CA LEU A 51 5.19 -0.07 -4.90
C LEU A 51 4.17 -0.92 -5.67
N LEU A 52 3.07 -0.30 -6.09
CA LEU A 52 1.98 -1.00 -6.76
C LEU A 52 2.24 -1.00 -8.27
N PRO A 53 2.13 -2.16 -8.94
CA PRO A 53 2.14 -2.17 -10.39
C PRO A 53 0.97 -1.31 -10.88
N ALA A 54 1.23 -0.51 -11.91
CA ALA A 54 0.18 0.28 -12.55
C ALA A 54 -0.99 -0.66 -12.89
N PRO A 55 -2.24 -0.32 -12.52
CA PRO A 55 -3.37 -1.12 -12.91
C PRO A 55 -3.35 -1.21 -14.44
N MET A 56 -3.26 -2.42 -14.97
CA MET A 56 -3.38 -2.63 -16.40
C MET A 56 -4.73 -2.05 -16.81
N ALA A 57 -4.70 -0.99 -17.62
CA ALA A 57 -5.91 -0.32 -18.05
C ALA A 57 -6.83 -1.35 -18.71
N THR A 58 -7.93 -1.70 -18.05
CA THR A 58 -8.97 -2.52 -18.65
C THR A 58 -9.53 -1.70 -19.80
N VAL A 59 -9.14 -2.04 -21.02
CA VAL A 59 -9.75 -1.47 -22.23
C VAL A 59 -11.19 -1.95 -22.28
N VAL A 60 -12.11 -1.14 -21.76
CA VAL A 60 -13.54 -1.31 -22.00
C VAL A 60 -13.82 -0.81 -23.41
N ALA A 61 -13.99 -1.74 -24.34
CA ALA A 61 -14.49 -1.44 -25.67
C ALA A 61 -15.91 -0.88 -25.54
N PHE A 62 -16.09 0.40 -25.86
CA PHE A 62 -17.43 0.97 -26.02
C PHE A 62 -18.04 0.42 -27.32
N PRO A 63 -19.25 -0.15 -27.29
CA PRO A 63 -19.90 -0.58 -28.53
C PRO A 63 -20.28 0.66 -29.36
N SER A 64 -19.72 0.76 -30.56
CA SER A 64 -20.16 1.72 -31.57
C SER A 64 -21.58 1.36 -32.02
N ARG A 65 -22.50 2.32 -31.96
CA ARG A 65 -23.84 2.23 -32.53
C ARG A 65 -23.82 2.48 -34.03
#